data_AF-A0A1W9LYB6-F1
#
_entry.id   AF-A0A1W9LYB6-F1
#
_cell.length_a   1.000
_cell.length_b   1.000
_cell.length_c   1.000
_cell.angle_alpha   90.00
_cell.angle_beta   90.00
_cell.angle_gamma   90.00
#
_symmetry.space_group_name_H-M   'P 1'
#
loop_
_entity.id
_entity.type
_entity.pdbx_description
1 polymer ?
#
loop_
_entity_poly.entity_id
_entity_poly.type
_entity_poly.pdbx_seq_one_letter_code
_entity_poly.pdbx_strand_id
1 'polypeptide(L)'
;MERIKLHLHSAFNLSDAKVAVMLPTFIMTLQSHMDKIEELLASSDFLELGKAGHTMKGALLNLGLKELADIAYTIERQGKAQDIATDFRALVTSLRQGIDAIR
;
A
#
# COMPACT_ATOMS: atom_id res chain seq x y z
N MET A 1 -8.74 11.31 -5.55
CA MET A 1 -7.99 12.22 -4.66
C MET A 1 -8.83 12.85 -3.54
N GLU A 2 -10.06 13.29 -3.78
CA GLU A 2 -10.95 13.91 -2.76
C GLU A 2 -11.12 13.05 -1.48
N ARG A 3 -11.34 11.74 -1.64
CA ARG A 3 -11.52 10.80 -0.51
C ARG A 3 -10.33 10.74 0.44
N ILE A 4 -9.10 10.81 -0.10
CA ILE A 4 -7.87 10.80 0.71
C ILE A 4 -7.78 12.09 1.52
N LYS A 5 -8.06 13.25 0.89
CA LYS A 5 -8.08 14.53 1.59
C LYS A 5 -9.09 14.50 2.73
N LEU A 6 -10.34 14.10 2.44
CA LEU A 6 -11.40 13.97 3.46
C LEU A 6 -10.97 13.06 4.61
N HIS A 7 -10.34 11.92 4.32
CA HIS A 7 -9.83 11.03 5.35
C HIS A 7 -8.78 11.73 6.22
N LEU A 8 -7.77 12.37 5.61
CA LEU A 8 -6.71 13.07 6.32
C LEU A 8 -7.23 14.23 7.19
N HIS A 9 -8.26 14.94 6.71
CA HIS A 9 -9.00 15.91 7.52
C HIS A 9 -9.66 15.25 8.73
N SER A 10 -10.46 14.20 8.51
CA SER A 10 -11.25 13.58 9.58
C SER A 10 -10.40 12.82 10.60
N ALA A 11 -9.35 12.13 10.16
CA ALA A 11 -8.57 11.21 10.99
C ALA A 11 -7.45 11.92 11.74
N PHE A 12 -6.87 12.97 11.15
CA PHE A 12 -5.70 13.68 11.70
C PHE A 12 -5.94 15.18 11.93
N ASN A 13 -7.17 15.68 11.70
CA ASN A 13 -7.55 17.08 11.89
C ASN A 13 -6.61 18.06 11.16
N LEU A 14 -6.13 17.66 9.98
CA LEU A 14 -5.26 18.47 9.13
C LEU A 14 -6.08 19.57 8.43
N SER A 15 -5.45 20.68 8.10
CA SER A 15 -6.03 21.71 7.22
C SER A 15 -5.72 21.42 5.75
N ASP A 16 -6.45 22.02 4.82
CA ASP A 16 -6.24 21.79 3.38
C ASP A 16 -4.81 22.14 2.97
N ALA A 17 -4.26 23.22 3.54
CA ALA A 17 -2.89 23.64 3.32
C ALA A 17 -1.87 22.58 3.78
N LYS A 18 -2.09 21.94 4.95
CA LYS A 18 -1.22 20.87 5.44
C LYS A 18 -1.37 19.60 4.60
N VAL A 19 -2.59 19.24 4.22
CA VAL A 19 -2.84 18.10 3.34
C VAL A 19 -2.13 18.28 1.99
N ALA A 20 -2.21 19.47 1.38
CA ALA A 20 -1.55 19.77 0.12
C ALA A 20 -0.02 19.62 0.19
N VAL A 21 0.59 19.93 1.33
CA VAL A 21 2.04 19.77 1.55
C VAL A 21 2.43 18.31 1.81
N MET A 22 1.62 17.57 2.57
CA MET A 22 1.98 16.21 2.99
C MET A 22 1.63 15.13 1.97
N LEU A 23 0.56 15.33 1.19
CA LEU A 23 0.04 14.33 0.26
C LEU A 23 1.07 13.85 -0.78
N PRO A 24 1.88 14.73 -1.43
CA PRO A 24 2.93 14.28 -2.33
C PRO A 24 3.94 13.34 -1.66
N THR A 25 4.34 13.64 -0.42
CA THR A 25 5.26 12.79 0.36
C THR A 25 4.65 11.43 0.64
N PHE A 26 3.36 11.36 1.02
CA PHE A 26 2.68 10.09 1.22
C PHE A 26 2.61 9.25 -0.06
N ILE A 27 2.32 9.87 -1.20
CA ILE A 27 2.28 9.19 -2.51
C ILE A 27 3.67 8.64 -2.86
N MET A 28 4.72 9.43 -2.67
CA MET A 28 6.09 9.00 -2.89
C MET A 28 6.48 7.82 -1.98
N THR A 29 6.07 7.85 -0.71
CA THR A 29 6.28 6.72 0.22
C THR A 29 5.54 5.47 -0.24
N LEU A 30 4.29 5.57 -0.70
CA LEU A 30 3.55 4.44 -1.27
C LEU A 30 4.26 3.85 -2.49
N GLN A 31 4.76 4.70 -3.40
CA GLN A 31 5.51 4.25 -4.57
C GLN A 31 6.78 3.49 -4.16
N SER A 32 7.56 4.02 -3.22
CA SER A 32 8.76 3.35 -2.72
C SER A 32 8.47 2.00 -2.06
N HIS A 33 7.38 1.90 -1.28
CA HIS A 33 6.94 0.61 -0.71
C HIS A 33 6.50 -0.37 -1.80
N MET A 34 5.82 0.11 -2.83
CA MET A 34 5.37 -0.72 -3.95
C MET A 34 6.55 -1.26 -4.76
N ASP A 35 7.57 -0.42 -5.02
CA ASP A 35 8.81 -0.86 -5.68
C ASP A 35 9.51 -1.96 -4.88
N LYS A 36 9.53 -1.83 -3.54
CA LYS A 36 10.09 -2.87 -2.67
C LYS A 36 9.31 -4.18 -2.75
N ILE A 37 7.98 -4.12 -2.79
CA ILE A 37 7.13 -5.31 -2.95
C ILE A 37 7.43 -6.03 -4.26
N GLU A 38 7.61 -5.31 -5.36
CA GLU A 38 7.92 -5.91 -6.66
C GLU A 38 9.32 -6.54 -6.70
N GLU A 39 10.31 -5.90 -6.08
CA GLU A 39 11.66 -6.45 -5.92
C GLU A 39 11.62 -7.79 -5.16
N LEU A 40 10.91 -7.84 -4.03
CA LEU A 40 10.79 -9.04 -3.19
C LEU A 40 10.00 -10.16 -3.87
N LEU A 41 8.99 -9.81 -4.66
CA LEU A 41 8.29 -10.79 -5.49
C LEU A 41 9.22 -11.39 -6.55
N ALA A 42 10.02 -10.55 -7.22
CA ALA A 42 10.96 -11.00 -8.25
C ALA A 42 12.06 -11.92 -7.69
N SER A 43 12.48 -11.70 -6.43
CA SER A 43 13.42 -12.57 -5.73
C SER A 43 12.78 -13.80 -5.07
N SER A 44 11.45 -13.96 -5.15
CA SER A 44 10.69 -15.01 -4.46
C SER A 44 10.90 -15.07 -2.94
N ASP A 45 11.24 -13.93 -2.31
CA ASP A 45 11.39 -13.82 -0.87
C ASP A 45 10.02 -13.58 -0.21
N PHE A 46 9.20 -14.63 -0.12
CA PHE A 46 7.81 -14.52 0.32
C PHE A 46 7.67 -14.07 1.78
N LEU A 47 8.64 -14.39 2.64
CA LEU A 47 8.61 -13.97 4.03
C LEU A 47 8.80 -12.45 4.15
N GLU A 48 9.80 -11.90 3.46
CA GLU A 48 10.02 -10.46 3.41
C GLU A 48 8.90 -9.76 2.62
N LEU A 49 8.37 -10.37 1.56
CA LEU A 49 7.19 -9.88 0.84
C LEU A 49 6.00 -9.72 1.80
N GLY A 50 5.78 -10.68 2.69
CA GLY A 50 4.74 -10.60 3.72
C GLY A 50 4.96 -9.45 4.70
N LYS A 51 6.22 -9.18 5.10
CA LYS A 51 6.56 -8.01 5.92
C LYS A 51 6.36 -6.70 5.18
N ALA A 52 6.74 -6.63 3.90
CA ALA A 52 6.50 -5.46 3.05
C ALA A 52 5.00 -5.20 2.85
N GLY A 53 4.19 -6.25 2.70
CA GLY A 53 2.72 -6.17 2.69
C GLY A 53 2.15 -5.54 3.96
N HIS A 54 2.70 -5.88 5.13
CA HIS A 54 2.31 -5.26 6.41
C HIS A 54 2.57 -3.74 6.42
N THR A 55 3.76 -3.34 6.01
CA THR A 55 4.15 -1.92 5.92
C THR A 55 3.24 -1.16 4.95
N MET A 56 3.02 -1.73 3.76
CA MET A 56 2.17 -1.15 2.73
C MET A 56 0.71 -1.01 3.19
N LYS A 57 0.16 -2.03 3.87
CA LYS A 57 -1.17 -1.97 4.48
C LYS A 57 -1.29 -0.79 5.45
N GLY A 58 -0.31 -0.61 6.34
CA GLY A 58 -0.30 0.52 7.29
C GLY A 58 -0.32 1.87 6.58
N ALA A 59 0.53 2.04 5.56
CA ALA A 59 0.57 3.26 4.76
C ALA A 59 -0.77 3.55 4.04
N LEU A 60 -1.41 2.53 3.48
CA LEU A 60 -2.72 2.65 2.81
C LEU A 60 -3.84 3.01 3.79
N LEU A 61 -3.86 2.41 4.97
CA LEU A 61 -4.85 2.72 6.02
C LEU A 61 -4.74 4.16 6.51
N ASN A 62 -3.52 4.70 6.63
CA ASN A 62 -3.30 6.11 6.97
C ASN A 62 -3.86 7.09 5.92
N LEU A 63 -4.15 6.62 4.71
CA LEU A 63 -4.74 7.41 3.63
C LEU A 63 -6.22 7.07 3.39
N GLY A 64 -6.80 6.19 4.21
CA GLY A 64 -8.18 5.74 4.07
C GLY A 64 -8.42 4.81 2.88
N LEU A 65 -7.36 4.24 2.29
CA LEU A 65 -7.42 3.41 1.09
C LEU A 65 -7.67 1.94 1.43
N LYS A 66 -8.82 1.68 2.06
CA LYS A 66 -9.14 0.37 2.66
C LYS A 66 -9.11 -0.79 1.66
N GLU A 67 -9.66 -0.60 0.46
CA GLU A 67 -9.71 -1.63 -0.59
C GLU A 67 -8.30 -2.10 -0.98
N LEU A 68 -7.35 -1.17 -1.10
CA LEU A 68 -5.95 -1.50 -1.38
C LEU A 68 -5.27 -2.11 -0.16
N ALA A 69 -5.62 -1.65 1.05
CA ALA A 69 -5.10 -2.21 2.29
C ALA A 69 -5.50 -3.69 2.46
N ASP A 70 -6.70 -4.09 2.00
CA ASP A 70 -7.15 -5.48 2.04
C ASP A 70 -6.32 -6.37 1.08
N ILE A 71 -5.92 -5.85 -0.09
CA ILE A 71 -4.98 -6.54 -0.99
C ILE A 71 -3.61 -6.70 -0.32
N ALA A 72 -3.07 -5.62 0.25
CA ALA A 72 -1.79 -5.64 0.96
C ALA A 72 -1.81 -6.58 2.18
N TYR A 73 -2.96 -6.68 2.86
CA TYR A 73 -3.17 -7.63 3.94
C TYR A 73 -3.19 -9.09 3.47
N THR A 74 -3.73 -9.35 2.29
CA THR A 74 -3.67 -10.70 1.68
C THR A 74 -2.23 -11.06 1.37
N ILE A 75 -1.45 -10.15 0.78
CA ILE A 75 -0.01 -10.32 0.55
C ILE A 75 0.73 -10.57 1.89
N GLU A 76 0.42 -9.77 2.92
CA GLU A 76 1.00 -9.93 4.26
C GLU A 76 0.78 -11.34 4.80
N ARG A 77 -0.48 -11.80 4.83
CA ARG A 77 -0.85 -13.07 5.44
C ARG A 77 -0.24 -14.25 4.69
N GLN A 78 -0.43 -14.28 3.37
CA GLN A 78 0.01 -15.40 2.55
C GLN A 78 1.54 -15.43 2.47
N GLY A 79 2.20 -14.26 2.38
CA GLY A 79 3.65 -14.16 2.36
C GLY A 79 4.28 -14.65 3.68
N LYS A 80 3.73 -14.23 4.82
CA LYS A 80 4.17 -14.72 6.14
C LYS A 80 3.93 -16.22 6.35
N ALA A 81 2.90 -16.77 5.71
CA ALA A 81 2.64 -18.21 5.69
C ALA A 81 3.51 -18.95 4.66
N GLN A 82 4.28 -18.24 3.84
CA GLN A 82 5.05 -18.77 2.72
C GLN A 82 4.21 -19.64 1.77
N ASP A 83 2.96 -19.24 1.55
CA ASP A 83 2.01 -20.00 0.73
C ASP A 83 2.34 -19.88 -0.77
N ILE A 84 2.99 -20.90 -1.31
CA ILE A 84 3.39 -20.99 -2.72
C ILE A 84 2.22 -21.17 -3.69
N ALA A 85 1.01 -21.50 -3.22
CA ALA A 85 -0.17 -21.64 -4.06
C ALA A 85 -0.84 -20.28 -4.35
N THR A 86 -0.51 -19.25 -3.56
CA THR A 86 -1.04 -17.91 -3.75
C THR A 86 -0.44 -17.27 -5.01
N ASP A 87 -1.29 -16.72 -5.88
CA ASP A 87 -0.85 -15.90 -7.01
C ASP A 87 -0.48 -14.48 -6.54
N PHE A 88 0.72 -14.36 -5.95
CA PHE A 88 1.24 -13.06 -5.52
C PHE A 88 1.40 -12.08 -6.70
N ARG A 89 1.61 -12.58 -7.92
CA ARG A 89 1.77 -11.71 -9.09
C ARG A 89 0.48 -10.98 -9.41
N ALA A 90 -0.65 -11.67 -9.38
CA ALA A 90 -1.96 -11.03 -9.55
C ALA A 90 -2.23 -9.99 -8.45
N LEU A 91 -1.98 -10.34 -7.18
CA LEU A 91 -2.18 -9.42 -6.05
C LEU A 91 -1.31 -8.15 -6.17
N VAL A 92 -0.01 -8.32 -6.45
CA VAL A 92 0.94 -7.21 -6.64
C VAL A 92 0.54 -6.34 -7.84
N THR A 93 0.08 -6.95 -8.94
CA THR A 93 -0.40 -6.21 -10.11
C THR A 93 -1.62 -5.36 -9.78
N SER A 94 -2.63 -5.93 -9.11
CA SER A 94 -3.82 -5.19 -8.68
C SER A 94 -3.47 -4.07 -7.71
N LEU A 95 -2.53 -4.30 -6.79
CA LEU A 95 -2.07 -3.29 -5.86
C LEU A 95 -1.38 -2.13 -6.60
N ARG A 96 -0.44 -2.42 -7.50
CA ARG A 96 0.26 -1.40 -8.31
C ARG A 96 -0.72 -0.56 -9.13
N GLN A 97 -1.69 -1.19 -9.80
CA GLN A 97 -2.73 -0.48 -10.55
C GLN A 97 -3.54 0.46 -9.65
N GLY A 98 -3.88 0.00 -8.45
CA GLY A 98 -4.57 0.82 -7.44
C GLY A 98 -3.76 2.04 -7.01
N ILE A 99 -2.44 1.86 -6.77
CA ILE A 99 -1.54 2.95 -6.41
C ILE A 99 -1.36 3.94 -7.56
N ASP A 100 -1.18 3.44 -8.77
CA ASP A 100 -1.04 4.26 -9.97
C ASP A 100 -2.31 5.03 -10.30
N ALA A 101 -3.48 4.63 -9.79
CA ALA A 101 -4.72 5.40 -9.93
C ALA A 101 -4.82 6.57 -8.94
N ILE A 102 -3.91 6.67 -7.95
CA ILE A 102 -3.83 7.77 -6.97
C ILE A 102 -3.11 9.00 -7.58
N ARG A 103 -3.31 9.27 -8.86
CA ARG A 103 -2.78 10.47 -9.53
C ARG A 103 -3.64 11.69 -9.23
#